data_AF-A0AAE0S216-F1
#
_entry.id   AF-A0AAE0S216-F1
#
_cell.length_a   1.000
_cell.length_b   1.000
_cell.length_c   1.000
_cell.angle_alpha   90.00
_cell.angle_beta   90.00
_cell.angle_gamma   90.00
#
_symmetry.space_group_name_H-M   'P 1'
#
loop_
_entity.id
_entity.type
_entity.pdbx_description
1 polymer ?
#
loop_
_entity_poly.entity_id
_entity_poly.type
_entity_poly.pdbx_seq_one_letter_code
_entity_poly.pdbx_strand_id
1 'polypeptide(L)'
;MLGFILTSAISTTTTYTIIIIIIIIIIIIIIIIIIIIIIIIIIIIIIIIETCTIDPVDIVFVLDSTGSMGSFGFQKELDFVERFTNLTEIGEQTFHVGVVQFGNNSLKATTEFYLNQNFDRDSVIAAVRNIQYQYGGTDYVESGLEKAKEVLERTGRADAVIYVVLLTDGGLQDKNATHLIAQNLKSTFRH
;
A
#
# COMPACT_ATOMS: atom_id res chain seq x y z
N MET A 1 87.27 6.30 6.28
CA MET A 1 86.30 6.81 5.28
C MET A 1 85.27 5.76 4.87
N LEU A 2 85.66 4.50 4.55
CA LEU A 2 84.72 3.43 4.18
C LEU A 2 83.64 3.09 5.24
N GLY A 3 84.02 3.00 6.52
CA GLY A 3 83.09 2.61 7.60
C GLY A 3 81.91 3.57 7.80
N PHE A 4 82.13 4.87 7.64
CA PHE A 4 81.09 5.90 7.73
C PHE A 4 80.11 5.85 6.55
N ILE A 5 80.61 5.54 5.35
CA ILE A 5 79.81 5.41 4.12
C ILE A 5 78.90 4.18 4.23
N LEU A 6 79.42 3.05 4.69
CA LEU A 6 78.65 1.82 4.90
C LEU A 6 77.53 1.98 5.95
N THR A 7 77.81 2.60 7.10
CA THR A 7 76.78 2.86 8.11
C THR A 7 75.71 3.83 7.61
N SER A 8 76.09 4.85 6.84
CA SER A 8 75.13 5.80 6.26
C SER A 8 74.23 5.15 5.19
N ALA A 9 74.77 4.26 4.34
CA ALA A 9 74.03 3.57 3.29
C ALA A 9 73.05 2.51 3.84
N ILE A 10 73.41 1.82 4.92
CA ILE A 10 72.52 0.90 5.64
C ILE A 10 71.38 1.69 6.29
N SER A 11 71.70 2.79 6.99
CA SER A 11 70.70 3.68 7.60
C SER A 11 69.68 4.22 6.60
N THR A 12 70.12 4.64 5.40
CA THR A 12 69.21 5.13 4.35
C THR A 12 68.32 4.00 3.83
N THR A 13 68.87 2.80 3.59
CA THR A 13 68.10 1.64 3.08
C THR A 13 67.04 1.19 4.09
N THR A 14 67.37 1.12 5.38
CA THR A 14 66.41 0.82 6.46
C THR A 14 65.30 1.87 6.54
N THR A 15 65.64 3.15 6.37
CA THR A 15 64.67 4.26 6.37
C THR A 15 63.68 4.14 5.20
N TYR A 16 64.17 3.85 3.97
CA TYR A 16 63.30 3.63 2.81
C TYR A 16 62.36 2.43 2.98
N THR A 17 62.85 1.31 3.51
CA THR A 17 62.03 0.12 3.79
C THR A 17 60.92 0.43 4.80
N ILE A 18 61.22 1.16 5.88
CA ILE A 18 60.22 1.58 6.87
C ILE A 18 59.16 2.48 6.24
N ILE A 19 59.56 3.45 5.41
CA ILE A 19 58.62 4.34 4.71
C ILE A 19 57.67 3.54 3.80
N ILE A 20 58.20 2.58 3.03
CA ILE A 20 57.38 1.71 2.17
C ILE A 20 56.39 0.89 3.01
N ILE A 21 56.82 0.33 4.14
CA ILE A 21 55.96 -0.40 5.07
C ILE A 21 54.84 0.51 5.62
N ILE A 22 55.16 1.75 5.99
CA ILE A 22 54.16 2.72 6.45
C ILE A 22 53.17 3.05 5.33
N ILE A 23 53.64 3.23 4.10
CA ILE A 23 52.77 3.51 2.95
C ILE A 23 51.82 2.34 2.69
N ILE A 24 52.31 1.09 2.70
CA ILE A 24 51.42 -0.07 2.53
C ILE A 24 50.43 -0.17 3.68
N ILE A 25 50.84 0.10 4.93
CA ILE A 25 49.96 0.15 6.11
C ILE A 25 48.87 1.22 5.94
N ILE A 26 49.23 2.40 5.45
CA ILE A 26 48.25 3.46 5.18
C ILE A 26 47.29 3.02 4.07
N ILE A 27 47.79 2.42 2.98
CA ILE A 27 46.99 1.89 1.86
C ILE A 27 46.02 0.79 2.33
N ILE A 28 46.47 -0.11 3.20
CA ILE A 28 45.59 -1.16 3.75
C ILE A 28 44.54 -0.57 4.70
N ILE A 29 44.87 0.46 5.47
CA ILE A 29 43.89 1.14 6.34
C ILE A 29 42.84 1.87 5.51
N ILE A 30 43.23 2.57 4.43
CA ILE A 30 42.27 3.27 3.56
C ILE A 30 41.34 2.29 2.84
N ILE A 31 41.82 1.14 2.36
CA ILE A 31 40.93 0.11 1.79
C ILE A 31 39.99 -0.45 2.86
N ILE A 32 40.48 -0.67 4.10
CA ILE A 32 39.62 -1.09 5.23
C ILE A 32 38.52 -0.06 5.50
N ILE A 33 38.86 1.23 5.53
CA ILE A 33 37.86 2.29 5.72
C ILE A 33 36.86 2.31 4.56
N ILE A 34 37.32 2.16 3.31
CA ILE A 34 36.45 2.08 2.13
C ILE A 34 35.51 0.89 2.24
N ILE A 35 35.99 -0.29 2.64
CA ILE A 35 35.12 -1.48 2.78
C ILE A 35 34.09 -1.29 3.92
N ILE A 36 34.46 -0.62 5.01
CA ILE A 36 33.53 -0.33 6.10
C ILE A 36 32.45 0.65 5.64
N ILE A 37 32.81 1.73 4.93
CA ILE A 37 31.80 2.67 4.43
C ILE A 37 30.86 2.01 3.42
N ILE A 38 31.36 1.16 2.51
CA ILE A 38 30.51 0.40 1.57
C ILE A 38 29.58 -0.58 2.29
N ILE A 39 30.04 -1.22 3.37
CA ILE A 39 29.18 -2.06 4.20
C ILE A 39 28.10 -1.23 4.89
N ILE A 40 28.46 -0.08 5.47
CA ILE A 40 27.51 0.80 6.16
C ILE A 40 26.45 1.32 5.18
N ILE A 41 26.85 1.78 3.98
CA ILE A 41 25.89 2.24 2.97
C ILE A 41 24.97 1.12 2.50
N ILE A 42 25.48 -0.11 2.31
CA ILE A 42 24.61 -1.26 1.98
C ILE A 42 23.62 -1.52 3.12
N ILE A 43 24.07 -1.54 4.38
CA ILE A 43 23.19 -1.74 5.54
C ILE A 43 22.12 -0.65 5.60
N ILE A 44 22.50 0.63 5.39
CA ILE A 44 21.56 1.75 5.36
C ILE A 44 20.55 1.57 4.23
N ILE A 45 20.98 1.17 3.02
CA ILE A 45 20.07 0.90 1.90
C ILE A 45 19.07 -0.21 2.25
N ILE A 46 19.54 -1.32 2.82
CA ILE A 46 18.68 -2.43 3.22
C ILE A 46 17.64 -1.97 4.24
N ILE A 47 18.06 -1.23 5.27
CA ILE A 47 17.17 -0.67 6.29
C ILE A 47 16.15 0.29 5.66
N ILE A 48 16.55 1.16 4.73
CA ILE A 48 15.64 2.09 4.04
C ILE A 48 14.60 1.31 3.23
N ILE A 49 15.00 0.24 2.54
CA ILE A 49 14.09 -0.58 1.74
C ILE A 49 13.08 -1.30 2.65
N GLU A 50 13.51 -1.87 3.78
CA GLU A 50 12.62 -2.55 4.73
C GLU A 50 11.69 -1.58 5.47
N THR A 51 12.14 -0.35 5.73
CA THR A 51 11.34 0.67 6.46
C THR A 51 10.51 1.57 5.56
N CYS A 52 10.67 1.48 4.23
CA CYS A 52 9.76 2.09 3.27
C CYS A 52 8.47 1.27 3.16
N THR A 53 7.76 1.12 4.27
CA THR A 53 6.43 0.54 4.30
C THR A 53 5.44 1.57 3.77
N ILE A 54 4.81 1.28 2.62
CA ILE A 54 3.62 2.01 2.19
C ILE A 54 2.55 1.75 3.26
N ASP A 55 1.92 2.79 3.78
CA ASP A 55 0.85 2.62 4.76
C ASP A 55 -0.18 1.65 4.18
N PRO A 56 -0.64 0.66 4.98
CA PRO A 56 -1.67 -0.26 4.53
C PRO A 56 -2.90 0.52 4.05
N VAL A 57 -3.64 -0.01 3.07
CA VAL A 57 -4.79 0.69 2.51
C VAL A 57 -6.03 -0.19 2.58
N ASP A 58 -7.11 0.34 3.15
CA ASP A 58 -8.42 -0.29 3.15
C ASP A 58 -9.34 0.47 2.18
N ILE A 59 -9.84 -0.22 1.16
CA ILE A 59 -10.78 0.36 0.20
C ILE A 59 -12.11 -0.38 0.22
N VAL A 60 -13.20 0.35 0.39
CA VAL A 60 -14.57 -0.18 0.27
C VAL A 60 -15.23 0.43 -0.96
N PHE A 61 -15.59 -0.42 -1.93
CA PHE A 61 -16.41 -0.02 -3.07
C PHE A 61 -17.89 -0.14 -2.72
N VAL A 62 -18.63 0.91 -3.01
CA VAL A 62 -20.09 1.01 -2.83
C VAL A 62 -20.70 1.06 -4.22
N LEU A 63 -21.33 -0.04 -4.63
CA LEU A 63 -21.84 -0.26 -5.98
C LEU A 63 -23.36 -0.01 -6.05
N ASP A 64 -23.81 0.58 -7.14
CA ASP A 64 -25.19 0.95 -7.38
C ASP A 64 -25.89 -0.14 -8.20
N SER A 65 -26.72 -0.96 -7.56
CA SER A 65 -27.58 -1.96 -8.20
C SER A 65 -29.03 -1.49 -8.40
N THR A 66 -29.28 -0.17 -8.39
CA THR A 66 -30.61 0.38 -8.63
C THR A 66 -31.12 0.08 -10.04
N GLY A 67 -32.44 0.20 -10.21
CA GLY A 67 -33.09 -0.02 -11.51
C GLY A 67 -32.66 0.95 -12.61
N SER A 68 -32.23 2.17 -12.28
CA SER A 68 -31.74 3.15 -13.26
C SER A 68 -30.34 2.82 -13.75
N MET A 69 -29.48 2.27 -12.89
CA MET A 69 -28.19 1.72 -13.30
C MET A 69 -28.36 0.54 -14.26
N GLY A 70 -29.25 -0.38 -13.91
CA GLY A 70 -29.51 -1.60 -14.68
C GLY A 70 -28.33 -2.56 -14.70
N SER A 71 -28.56 -3.78 -15.19
CA SER A 71 -27.53 -4.84 -15.18
C SER A 71 -26.28 -4.50 -16.01
N PHE A 72 -26.44 -3.79 -17.13
CA PHE A 72 -25.32 -3.39 -17.97
C PHE A 72 -24.48 -2.27 -17.33
N GLY A 73 -25.11 -1.33 -16.64
CA GLY A 73 -24.41 -0.30 -15.88
C GLY A 73 -23.64 -0.92 -14.70
N PHE A 74 -24.31 -1.79 -13.94
CA PHE A 74 -23.71 -2.51 -12.82
C PHE A 74 -22.51 -3.36 -13.24
N GLN A 75 -22.58 -4.04 -14.39
CA GLN A 75 -21.43 -4.79 -14.91
C GLN A 75 -20.21 -3.88 -15.15
N LYS A 76 -20.40 -2.63 -15.57
CA LYS A 76 -19.28 -1.69 -15.73
C LYS A 76 -18.67 -1.28 -14.39
N GLU A 77 -19.47 -1.22 -13.33
CA GLU A 77 -18.95 -0.98 -11.98
C GLU A 77 -18.09 -2.16 -11.50
N LEU A 78 -18.57 -3.40 -11.71
CA LEU A 78 -17.78 -4.60 -11.44
C LEU A 78 -16.48 -4.63 -12.25
N ASP A 79 -16.55 -4.31 -13.55
CA ASP A 79 -15.37 -4.21 -14.43
C ASP A 79 -14.37 -3.16 -13.93
N PHE A 80 -14.85 -2.04 -13.37
CA PHE A 80 -14.00 -1.02 -12.77
C PHE A 80 -13.28 -1.56 -11.54
N VAL A 81 -13.98 -2.23 -10.63
CA VAL A 81 -13.37 -2.86 -9.44
C VAL A 81 -12.35 -3.93 -9.84
N GLU A 82 -12.65 -4.75 -10.84
CA GLU A 82 -11.70 -5.73 -11.39
C GLU A 82 -10.46 -5.06 -11.98
N ARG A 83 -10.60 -3.98 -12.74
CA ARG A 83 -9.47 -3.25 -13.32
C ARG A 83 -8.62 -2.57 -12.25
N PHE A 84 -9.24 -1.98 -11.25
CA PHE A 84 -8.54 -1.43 -10.09
C PHE A 84 -7.73 -2.52 -9.38
N THR A 85 -8.38 -3.65 -9.07
CA THR A 85 -7.72 -4.79 -8.42
C THR A 85 -6.55 -5.32 -9.25
N ASN A 86 -6.68 -5.32 -10.58
CA ASN A 86 -5.61 -5.70 -11.51
C ASN A 86 -4.43 -4.72 -11.57
N LEU A 87 -4.53 -3.52 -11.03
CA LEU A 87 -3.44 -2.54 -11.00
C LEU A 87 -2.85 -2.34 -9.60
N THR A 88 -3.44 -2.98 -8.59
CA THR A 88 -3.11 -2.77 -7.18
C THR A 88 -2.43 -4.02 -6.58
N GLU A 89 -1.54 -3.82 -5.62
CA GLU A 89 -0.90 -4.88 -4.85
C GLU A 89 -1.79 -5.30 -3.67
N ILE A 90 -2.67 -6.29 -3.90
CA ILE A 90 -3.51 -6.88 -2.86
C ILE A 90 -2.69 -7.85 -2.02
N GLY A 91 -2.80 -7.76 -0.69
CA GLY A 91 -2.00 -8.52 0.24
C GLY A 91 -2.40 -8.27 1.69
N GLU A 92 -2.11 -9.22 2.59
CA GLU A 92 -2.44 -9.09 4.02
C GLU A 92 -1.88 -7.81 4.67
N GLN A 93 -0.73 -7.33 4.19
CA GLN A 93 -0.06 -6.14 4.72
C GLN A 93 -0.19 -4.90 3.81
N THR A 94 -0.79 -5.03 2.63
CA THR A 94 -0.87 -3.97 1.62
C THR A 94 -2.31 -3.49 1.47
N PHE A 95 -2.97 -3.72 0.32
CA PHE A 95 -4.35 -3.31 0.05
C PHE A 95 -5.35 -4.40 0.43
N HIS A 96 -6.38 -4.03 1.20
CA HIS A 96 -7.57 -4.83 1.44
C HIS A 96 -8.77 -4.22 0.71
N VAL A 97 -9.60 -5.07 0.11
CA VAL A 97 -10.78 -4.64 -0.68
C VAL A 97 -12.04 -5.20 -0.05
N GLY A 98 -13.00 -4.32 0.23
CA GLY A 98 -14.37 -4.67 0.60
C GLY A 98 -15.34 -4.19 -0.47
N VAL A 99 -16.45 -4.89 -0.64
CA VAL A 99 -17.49 -4.49 -1.59
C VAL A 99 -18.86 -4.58 -0.93
N VAL A 100 -19.62 -3.50 -1.10
CA VAL A 100 -21.03 -3.41 -0.74
C VAL A 100 -21.81 -3.00 -1.98
N GLN A 101 -23.04 -3.49 -2.14
CA GLN A 101 -23.96 -2.98 -3.14
C GLN A 101 -25.20 -2.38 -2.47
N PHE A 102 -25.77 -1.34 -3.06
CA PHE A 102 -27.03 -0.73 -2.64
C PHE A 102 -28.01 -0.63 -3.79
N GLY A 103 -29.29 -0.48 -3.49
CA GLY A 103 -30.34 -0.42 -4.50
C GLY A 103 -31.14 -1.71 -4.64
N ASN A 104 -31.04 -2.66 -3.69
CA ASN A 104 -31.87 -3.87 -3.62
C ASN A 104 -33.22 -3.61 -2.92
N ASN A 105 -34.32 -4.02 -3.54
CA ASN A 105 -35.71 -3.92 -3.07
C ASN A 105 -35.97 -4.51 -1.67
N SER A 106 -35.28 -5.58 -1.28
CA SER A 106 -35.50 -6.32 -0.03
C SER A 106 -34.61 -5.88 1.13
N LEU A 107 -33.39 -5.39 0.86
CA LEU A 107 -32.38 -5.12 1.90
C LEU A 107 -31.82 -3.70 1.89
N LYS A 108 -32.16 -2.86 0.89
CA LYS A 108 -31.56 -1.55 0.58
C LYS A 108 -30.07 -1.61 0.24
N ALA A 109 -29.26 -2.29 1.03
CA ALA A 109 -27.84 -2.54 0.78
C ALA A 109 -27.37 -3.90 1.36
N THR A 110 -26.40 -4.52 0.71
CA THR A 110 -25.76 -5.79 1.12
C THR A 110 -24.24 -5.66 1.11
N THR A 111 -23.59 -6.29 2.09
CA THR A 111 -22.14 -6.53 2.01
C THR A 111 -21.92 -7.79 1.19
N GLU A 112 -21.16 -7.66 0.10
CA GLU A 112 -20.78 -8.80 -0.75
C GLU A 112 -19.57 -9.51 -0.16
N PHE A 113 -18.56 -8.77 0.28
CA PHE A 113 -17.45 -9.28 1.07
C PHE A 113 -16.75 -8.18 1.88
N TYR A 114 -16.13 -8.60 2.98
CA TYR A 114 -15.40 -7.74 3.93
C TYR A 114 -13.91 -7.66 3.58
N LEU A 115 -13.21 -6.69 4.18
CA LEU A 115 -11.79 -6.40 3.95
C LEU A 115 -10.86 -7.59 4.28
N ASN A 116 -11.27 -8.45 5.21
CA ASN A 116 -10.46 -9.55 5.73
C ASN A 116 -10.79 -10.93 5.11
N GLN A 117 -11.41 -10.96 3.93
CA GLN A 117 -11.86 -12.21 3.30
C GLN A 117 -11.02 -12.63 2.09
N ASN A 118 -10.38 -11.69 1.39
CA ASN A 118 -9.60 -11.93 0.18
C ASN A 118 -8.27 -11.16 0.28
N PHE A 119 -7.15 -11.88 0.37
CA PHE A 119 -5.81 -11.29 0.57
C PHE A 119 -4.89 -11.42 -0.63
N ASP A 120 -5.44 -11.76 -1.79
CA ASP A 120 -4.72 -11.82 -3.03
C ASP A 120 -5.60 -11.32 -4.18
N ARG A 121 -4.94 -10.97 -5.28
CA ARG A 121 -5.60 -10.40 -6.46
C ARG A 121 -6.66 -11.34 -7.04
N ASP A 122 -6.34 -12.63 -7.15
CA ASP A 122 -7.19 -13.59 -7.86
C ASP A 122 -8.45 -13.90 -7.04
N SER A 123 -8.34 -13.99 -5.71
CA SER A 123 -9.49 -14.17 -4.82
C SER A 123 -10.43 -12.96 -4.83
N VAL A 124 -9.91 -11.73 -4.81
CA VAL A 124 -10.75 -10.52 -4.96
C VAL A 124 -11.47 -10.52 -6.31
N ILE A 125 -10.75 -10.78 -7.42
CA ILE A 125 -11.38 -10.81 -8.75
C ILE A 125 -12.45 -11.90 -8.83
N ALA A 126 -12.18 -13.09 -8.29
CA ALA A 126 -13.17 -14.17 -8.25
C ALA A 126 -14.41 -13.78 -7.42
N ALA A 127 -14.22 -13.13 -6.28
CA ALA A 127 -15.31 -12.64 -5.45
C ALA A 127 -16.15 -11.58 -6.18
N VAL A 128 -15.52 -10.61 -6.83
CA VAL A 128 -16.19 -9.55 -7.62
C VAL A 128 -17.03 -10.15 -8.75
N ARG A 129 -16.50 -11.14 -9.48
CA ARG A 129 -17.21 -11.82 -10.57
C ARG A 129 -18.45 -12.60 -10.12
N ASN A 130 -18.48 -13.00 -8.86
CA ASN A 130 -19.62 -13.73 -8.29
C ASN A 130 -20.74 -12.80 -7.81
N ILE A 131 -20.50 -11.49 -7.71
CA ILE A 131 -21.50 -10.51 -7.31
C ILE A 131 -22.60 -10.47 -8.37
N GLN A 132 -23.83 -10.72 -7.93
CA GLN A 132 -24.99 -10.68 -8.80
C GLN A 132 -25.66 -9.31 -8.73
N TYR A 133 -26.05 -8.79 -9.89
CA TYR A 133 -26.94 -7.63 -9.97
C TYR A 133 -28.28 -7.96 -9.31
N GLN A 134 -28.60 -7.24 -8.24
CA GLN A 134 -29.86 -7.40 -7.52
C GLN A 134 -30.88 -6.43 -8.10
N TYR A 135 -31.78 -6.93 -8.96
CA TYR A 135 -32.73 -6.08 -9.67
C TYR A 135 -33.60 -5.25 -8.71
N GLY A 136 -33.48 -3.95 -8.87
CA GLY A 136 -34.49 -2.98 -8.49
C GLY A 136 -34.40 -2.52 -7.04
N GLY A 137 -34.81 -1.27 -6.85
CA GLY A 137 -34.82 -0.51 -5.60
C GLY A 137 -34.90 0.97 -5.97
N THR A 138 -35.10 1.80 -4.96
CA THR A 138 -34.92 3.25 -5.10
C THR A 138 -33.47 3.58 -4.77
N ASP A 139 -33.00 4.76 -5.17
CA ASP A 139 -31.64 5.19 -4.85
C ASP A 139 -31.46 5.39 -3.33
N TYR A 140 -30.75 4.47 -2.68
CA TYR A 140 -30.51 4.45 -1.23
C TYR A 140 -29.01 4.57 -0.93
N VAL A 141 -28.33 5.55 -1.53
CA VAL A 141 -26.88 5.80 -1.32
C VAL A 141 -26.53 5.83 0.16
N GLU A 142 -27.38 6.41 1.01
CA GLU A 142 -27.16 6.45 2.45
C GLU A 142 -27.03 5.04 3.05
N SER A 143 -27.86 4.08 2.63
CA SER A 143 -27.78 2.70 3.11
C SER A 143 -26.48 2.02 2.65
N GLY A 144 -26.01 2.32 1.43
CA GLY A 144 -24.71 1.85 0.94
C GLY A 144 -23.54 2.40 1.76
N LEU A 145 -23.56 3.69 2.07
CA LEU A 145 -22.54 4.35 2.89
C LEU A 145 -22.57 3.89 4.35
N GLU A 146 -23.74 3.62 4.93
CA GLU A 146 -23.87 2.96 6.24
C GLU A 146 -23.23 1.57 6.23
N LYS A 147 -23.46 0.79 5.18
CA LYS A 147 -22.87 -0.54 5.04
C LYS A 147 -21.35 -0.50 4.89
N ALA A 148 -20.83 0.49 4.14
CA ALA A 148 -19.39 0.71 4.02
C ALA A 148 -18.75 1.05 5.37
N LYS A 149 -19.41 1.91 6.16
CA LYS A 149 -19.00 2.20 7.54
C LYS A 149 -18.97 0.93 8.40
N GLU A 150 -20.00 0.09 8.33
CA GLU A 150 -20.05 -1.18 9.07
C GLU A 150 -18.87 -2.11 8.68
N VAL A 151 -18.55 -2.23 7.39
CA VAL A 151 -17.41 -3.04 6.92
C VAL A 151 -16.09 -2.54 7.54
N LEU A 152 -15.88 -1.22 7.55
CA LEU A 152 -14.69 -0.60 8.14
C LEU A 152 -14.64 -0.79 9.66
N GLU A 153 -15.76 -0.59 10.36
CA GLU A 153 -15.82 -0.79 11.83
C GLU A 153 -15.55 -2.24 12.23
N ARG A 154 -15.99 -3.21 11.41
CA ARG A 154 -15.86 -4.63 11.74
C ARG A 154 -14.52 -5.25 11.34
N THR A 155 -13.95 -4.80 10.24
CA THR A 155 -12.81 -5.48 9.59
C THR A 155 -11.71 -4.54 9.11
N GLY A 156 -11.88 -3.22 9.27
CA GLY A 156 -10.87 -2.25 8.90
C GLY A 156 -9.69 -2.23 9.88
N ARG A 157 -8.53 -1.87 9.35
CA ARG A 157 -7.27 -1.76 10.08
C ARG A 157 -7.09 -0.35 10.63
N ALA A 158 -6.63 -0.26 11.88
CA ALA A 158 -6.48 1.02 12.59
C ALA A 158 -5.33 1.87 12.04
N ASP A 159 -4.32 1.24 11.44
CA ASP A 159 -3.14 1.86 10.83
C ASP A 159 -3.28 2.07 9.31
N ALA A 160 -4.41 1.70 8.72
CA ALA A 160 -4.62 1.82 7.28
C ALA A 160 -5.16 3.19 6.86
N VAL A 161 -4.73 3.65 5.69
CA VAL A 161 -5.40 4.73 4.98
C VAL A 161 -6.71 4.19 4.40
N ILE A 162 -7.82 4.87 4.71
CA ILE A 162 -9.15 4.41 4.35
C ILE A 162 -9.70 5.18 3.15
N TYR A 163 -10.19 4.44 2.14
CA TYR A 163 -10.95 4.98 1.01
C TYR A 163 -12.33 4.33 0.92
N VAL A 164 -13.36 5.15 0.72
CA VAL A 164 -14.69 4.68 0.33
C VAL A 164 -15.01 5.26 -1.04
N VAL A 165 -15.26 4.38 -2.01
CA VAL A 165 -15.49 4.76 -3.41
C VAL A 165 -16.92 4.40 -3.78
N LEU A 166 -17.75 5.42 -3.94
CA LEU A 166 -19.12 5.29 -4.43
C LEU A 166 -19.15 5.32 -5.95
N LEU A 167 -19.72 4.29 -6.56
CA LEU A 167 -20.06 4.23 -7.97
C LEU A 167 -21.58 4.32 -8.09
N THR A 168 -22.07 5.22 -8.94
CA THR A 168 -23.50 5.48 -9.15
C THR A 168 -23.72 6.25 -10.46
N ASP A 169 -24.95 6.20 -10.98
CA ASP A 169 -25.38 7.01 -12.14
C ASP A 169 -25.68 8.48 -11.78
N GLY A 170 -25.61 8.82 -10.49
CA GLY A 170 -25.81 10.17 -9.95
C GLY A 170 -27.25 10.48 -9.53
N GLY A 171 -28.15 9.48 -9.56
CA GLY A 171 -29.55 9.56 -9.20
C GLY A 171 -29.86 9.79 -7.71
N LEU A 172 -29.24 10.77 -7.04
CA LEU A 172 -29.40 11.04 -5.60
C LEU A 172 -30.84 11.41 -5.19
N GLN A 173 -31.50 10.58 -4.37
CA GLN A 173 -32.81 10.90 -3.78
C GLN A 173 -32.75 12.06 -2.77
N ASP A 174 -31.83 11.99 -1.80
CA ASP A 174 -31.65 13.03 -0.78
C ASP A 174 -30.17 13.43 -0.67
N LYS A 175 -29.82 14.50 -1.39
CA LYS A 175 -28.46 15.06 -1.39
C LYS A 175 -27.99 15.49 -0.01
N ASN A 176 -28.87 15.95 0.86
CA ASN A 176 -28.50 16.41 2.21
C ASN A 176 -28.18 15.21 3.10
N ALA A 177 -28.99 14.16 3.06
CA ALA A 177 -28.73 12.92 3.78
C ALA A 177 -27.43 12.26 3.30
N THR A 178 -27.23 12.16 1.98
CA THR A 178 -25.98 11.64 1.39
C THR A 178 -24.77 12.46 1.85
N HIS A 179 -24.89 13.80 1.85
CA HIS A 179 -23.81 14.67 2.30
C HIS A 179 -23.49 14.47 3.79
N LEU A 180 -24.52 14.40 4.64
CA LEU A 180 -24.37 14.22 6.07
C LEU A 180 -23.66 12.90 6.40
N ILE A 181 -24.05 11.81 5.75
CA ILE A 181 -23.43 10.51 6.02
C ILE A 181 -22.01 10.43 5.48
N ALA A 182 -21.73 11.02 4.31
CA ALA A 182 -20.37 11.10 3.79
C ALA A 182 -19.46 11.92 4.74
N GLN A 183 -19.97 13.02 5.30
CA GLN A 183 -19.26 13.79 6.33
C GLN A 183 -19.04 12.97 7.60
N ASN A 184 -20.06 12.23 8.06
CA ASN A 184 -19.94 11.39 9.24
C ASN A 184 -18.86 10.32 9.06
N LEU A 185 -18.89 9.61 7.93
CA LEU A 185 -17.90 8.58 7.57
C LEU A 185 -16.50 9.20 7.53
N LYS A 186 -16.35 10.32 6.82
CA LYS A 186 -15.07 11.04 6.75
C LYS A 186 -14.57 11.48 8.13
N SER A 187 -15.44 11.92 9.02
CA SER A 187 -15.03 12.35 10.38
C SER A 187 -14.72 11.18 11.31
N THR A 188 -15.34 10.01 11.10
CA THR A 188 -15.17 8.82 11.95
C THR A 188 -13.80 8.20 11.76
N PHE A 189 -13.31 8.14 10.51
CA PHE A 189 -12.05 7.48 10.14
C PHE A 189 -10.91 8.46 9.84
N ARG A 190 -11.06 9.73 10.23
CA ARG A 190 -9.98 10.71 10.13
C ARG A 190 -9.09 10.57 11.36
N HIS A 191 -8.07 9.73 11.22
CA HIS A 191 -6.94 9.67 12.15
C HIS A 191 -5.83 10.63 11.72
#